data_AF-A0A2N2JD01-F1
#
_entry.id   AF-A0A2N2JD01-F1
#
_cell.length_a   1.000
_cell.length_b   1.000
_cell.length_c   1.000
_cell.angle_alpha   90.00
_cell.angle_beta   90.00
_cell.angle_gamma   90.00
#
_symmetry.space_group_name_H-M   'P 1'
#
loop_
_entity.id
_entity.type
_entity.pdbx_description
1 polymer ?
#
loop_
_entity_poly.entity_id
_entity_poly.type
_entity_poly.pdbx_seq_one_letter_code
_entity_poly.pdbx_strand_id
1 'polypeptide(L)'
;MSKSHLSQLDLAHLGELALSHLEKVVAIDSQSDESSAAIPSTPGQRVLAAAVAEFFAALGATIERDDFANVIASFPGRGAGADAPALALMVHLDTARGTHAVPKLNVARGWEGGPIRYPDNPGLEVGVATYPAVAEFVGQDVVYGPGDAPFGLDDKLGLAHLMTLARVLADNPRIPHPPLLLIGRPDEEVGRMEAVVGLARMLGERGVRSGYTVDGILPFEVNVENFNAGHASLHFPDRRLELAPDATAVEIRIGGVNTHGATAHAEGSRSATRLAAELLAILGADATAIRFASDAVRDCDAELLLAVDGPDALARVEAACAAVIGPHRPRGASWRTEAAPAFTAPFESSAAMDALAFVAAFLASDPGFPLAAEDSYERLGYSAPYRIRPDAESGGVVLDVRLRDFDPDKLEARKRHVAALVEGMPGVGINIVDQYVNMGPRLADRPELVDWAVAAAAQVGVTPRRFPIRGGTGVDPFLDEGVAVANLGTGYFAPESEKELTSVQMMARHAQWLTALVAHVAETSRPTA
;
A
#
# COMPACT_ATOMS: atom_id res chain seq x y z
N MET A 1 -10.30 -28.68 19.41
CA MET A 1 -9.90 -28.21 20.75
C MET A 1 -11.06 -27.52 21.47
N SER A 2 -11.18 -27.57 22.81
CA SER A 2 -12.20 -26.74 23.48
C SER A 2 -11.76 -25.27 23.44
N LYS A 3 -12.70 -24.32 23.36
CA LYS A 3 -12.46 -22.85 23.41
C LYS A 3 -11.48 -22.42 24.52
N SER A 4 -11.28 -23.25 25.56
CA SER A 4 -10.54 -22.94 26.78
C SER A 4 -9.06 -22.60 26.61
N HIS A 5 -8.28 -23.28 25.76
CA HIS A 5 -6.82 -23.10 25.76
C HIS A 5 -6.36 -21.83 25.03
N LEU A 6 -6.98 -21.48 23.90
CA LEU A 6 -6.66 -20.25 23.17
C LEU A 6 -7.19 -19.01 23.91
N SER A 7 -8.30 -19.14 24.64
CA SER A 7 -8.83 -18.09 25.51
C SER A 7 -7.99 -17.81 26.76
N GLN A 8 -7.01 -18.68 27.07
CA GLN A 8 -6.12 -18.54 28.22
C GLN A 8 -4.82 -17.78 27.91
N LEU A 9 -4.57 -17.43 26.63
CA LEU A 9 -3.44 -16.57 26.31
C LEU A 9 -3.65 -15.20 26.96
N ASP A 10 -2.66 -14.75 27.71
CA ASP A 10 -2.65 -13.42 28.31
C ASP A 10 -2.47 -12.37 27.21
N LEU A 11 -3.58 -11.69 26.86
CA LEU A 11 -3.60 -10.69 25.80
C LEU A 11 -2.73 -9.47 26.12
N ALA A 12 -2.55 -9.13 27.40
CA ALA A 12 -1.69 -8.00 27.76
C ALA A 12 -0.22 -8.35 27.46
N HIS A 13 0.22 -9.51 27.94
CA HIS A 13 1.56 -10.02 27.64
C HIS A 13 1.80 -10.21 26.13
N LEU A 14 0.80 -10.75 25.42
CA LEU A 14 0.88 -10.97 23.97
C LEU A 14 1.00 -9.65 23.20
N GLY A 15 0.32 -8.60 23.64
CA GLY A 15 0.44 -7.26 23.06
C GLY A 15 1.82 -6.64 23.28
N GLU A 16 2.39 -6.77 24.48
CA GLU A 16 3.77 -6.31 24.77
C GLU A 16 4.80 -7.06 23.92
N LEU A 17 4.64 -8.38 23.78
CA LEU A 17 5.48 -9.21 22.94
C LEU A 17 5.40 -8.79 21.47
N ALA A 18 4.19 -8.60 20.94
CA ALA A 18 3.98 -8.19 19.55
C ALA A 18 4.55 -6.80 19.26
N LEU A 19 4.35 -5.83 20.17
CA LEU A 19 4.96 -4.51 20.07
C LEU A 19 6.50 -4.61 20.04
N SER A 20 7.09 -5.44 20.90
CA SER A 20 8.55 -5.64 20.90
C SER A 20 9.05 -6.27 19.60
N HIS A 21 8.28 -7.16 18.97
CA HIS A 21 8.63 -7.69 17.65
C HIS A 21 8.52 -6.63 16.57
N LEU A 22 7.43 -5.84 16.56
CA LEU A 22 7.24 -4.74 15.62
C LEU A 22 8.38 -3.73 15.70
N GLU A 23 8.72 -3.25 16.91
CA GLU A 23 9.82 -2.29 17.12
C GLU A 23 11.17 -2.81 16.59
N LYS A 24 11.44 -4.12 16.68
CA LYS A 24 12.68 -4.70 16.15
C LYS A 24 12.77 -4.63 14.62
N VAL A 25 11.65 -4.85 13.93
CA VAL A 25 11.63 -4.91 12.46
C VAL A 25 11.49 -3.53 11.84
N VAL A 26 10.71 -2.62 12.44
CA VAL A 26 10.59 -1.23 11.94
C VAL A 26 11.86 -0.42 12.15
N ALA A 27 12.73 -0.82 13.08
CA ALA A 27 14.04 -0.22 13.28
C ALA A 27 15.06 -0.54 12.17
N ILE A 28 14.74 -1.47 11.26
CA ILE A 28 15.60 -1.86 10.14
C ILE A 28 15.06 -1.20 8.87
N ASP A 29 15.88 -0.42 8.19
CA ASP A 29 15.54 0.11 6.86
C ASP A 29 15.46 -1.03 5.85
N SER A 30 14.39 -1.06 5.08
CA SER A 30 14.14 -2.08 4.07
C SER A 30 13.34 -1.56 2.88
N GLN A 31 13.31 -0.24 2.65
CA GLN A 31 12.53 0.31 1.52
C GLN A 31 12.97 -0.29 0.18
N SER A 32 12.05 -0.48 -0.75
CA SER A 32 12.34 -0.93 -2.11
C SER A 32 12.79 0.23 -3.01
N ASP A 33 13.43 -0.09 -4.13
CA ASP A 33 13.86 0.87 -5.14
C ASP A 33 13.54 0.39 -6.56
N GLU A 34 12.51 0.98 -7.17
CA GLU A 34 12.05 0.69 -8.53
C GLU A 34 13.11 0.99 -9.60
N SER A 35 14.10 1.86 -9.30
CA SER A 35 15.18 2.20 -10.23
C SER A 35 16.36 1.22 -10.19
N SER A 36 16.43 0.37 -9.16
CA SER A 36 17.48 -0.63 -9.02
C SER A 36 17.36 -1.71 -10.10
N ALA A 37 18.45 -2.37 -10.47
CA ALA A 37 18.39 -3.57 -11.30
C ALA A 37 18.61 -4.85 -10.46
N ALA A 38 18.93 -4.70 -9.17
CA ALA A 38 19.22 -5.82 -8.26
C ALA A 38 17.95 -6.39 -7.64
N ILE A 39 18.06 -7.62 -7.13
CA ILE A 39 17.05 -8.27 -6.28
C ILE A 39 17.78 -8.88 -5.07
N PRO A 40 17.43 -8.50 -3.83
CA PRO A 40 16.56 -7.39 -3.47
C PRO A 40 17.06 -6.06 -4.03
N SER A 41 16.14 -5.12 -4.29
CA SER A 41 16.46 -3.81 -4.85
C SER A 41 17.36 -2.98 -3.94
N THR A 42 17.26 -3.18 -2.62
CA THR A 42 18.07 -2.49 -1.61
C THR A 42 18.77 -3.46 -0.64
N PRO A 43 19.95 -3.09 -0.09
CA PRO A 43 20.67 -3.93 0.87
C PRO A 43 19.92 -4.16 2.19
N GLY A 44 19.08 -3.22 2.61
CA GLY A 44 18.34 -3.26 3.87
C GLY A 44 17.43 -4.48 4.00
N GLN A 45 16.81 -4.90 2.89
CA GLN A 45 16.01 -6.11 2.84
C GLN A 45 16.81 -7.38 3.20
N ARG A 46 18.09 -7.46 2.79
CA ARG A 46 18.96 -8.59 3.17
C ARG A 46 19.33 -8.57 4.66
N VAL A 47 19.42 -7.38 5.26
CA VAL A 47 19.64 -7.21 6.70
C VAL A 47 18.42 -7.70 7.48
N LEU A 48 17.22 -7.27 7.08
CA LEU A 48 15.97 -7.73 7.69
C LEU A 48 15.80 -9.25 7.53
N ALA A 49 16.02 -9.78 6.33
CA ALA A 49 16.00 -11.21 6.06
C ALA A 49 16.91 -12.01 7.00
N ALA A 50 18.12 -11.51 7.25
CA ALA A 50 19.06 -12.15 8.18
C ALA A 50 18.58 -12.12 9.63
N ALA A 51 18.06 -10.97 10.09
CA ALA A 51 17.54 -10.83 11.45
C ALA A 51 16.32 -11.73 11.71
N VAL A 52 15.42 -11.84 10.73
CA VAL A 52 14.23 -12.71 10.79
C VAL A 52 14.63 -14.18 10.77
N ALA A 53 15.58 -14.56 9.93
CA ALA A 53 16.13 -15.91 9.90
C ALA A 53 16.75 -16.31 11.25
N GLU A 54 17.55 -15.44 11.87
CA GLU A 54 18.13 -15.68 13.20
C GLU A 54 17.04 -15.85 14.26
N PHE A 55 16.02 -14.99 14.25
CA PHE A 55 14.90 -15.07 15.18
C PHE A 55 14.16 -16.42 15.08
N PHE A 56 13.79 -16.86 13.89
CA PHE A 56 13.09 -18.14 13.72
C PHE A 56 13.99 -19.34 14.00
N ALA A 57 15.28 -19.29 13.65
CA ALA A 57 16.24 -20.33 14.00
C ALA A 57 16.37 -20.53 15.51
N ALA A 58 16.38 -19.42 16.28
CA ALA A 58 16.42 -19.46 17.74
C ALA A 58 15.17 -20.12 18.35
N LEU A 59 14.05 -20.17 17.61
CA LEU A 59 12.82 -20.87 17.98
C LEU A 59 12.74 -22.31 17.43
N GLY A 60 13.82 -22.81 16.81
CA GLY A 60 13.93 -24.19 16.33
C GLY A 60 13.48 -24.41 14.88
N ALA A 61 13.34 -23.36 14.08
CA ALA A 61 13.09 -23.50 12.65
C ALA A 61 14.33 -23.98 11.89
N THR A 62 14.12 -24.79 10.85
CA THR A 62 15.12 -24.98 9.80
C THR A 62 15.02 -23.82 8.83
N ILE A 63 16.13 -23.12 8.59
CA ILE A 63 16.16 -21.93 7.73
C ILE A 63 16.73 -22.26 6.36
N GLU A 64 16.03 -21.83 5.32
CA GLU A 64 16.51 -21.81 3.94
C GLU A 64 16.46 -20.39 3.39
N ARG A 65 17.45 -20.03 2.58
CA ARG A 65 17.55 -18.74 1.90
C ARG A 65 18.04 -18.91 0.48
N ASP A 66 17.42 -18.23 -0.45
CA ASP A 66 17.88 -18.19 -1.85
C ASP A 66 18.71 -16.93 -2.15
N ASP A 67 19.20 -16.83 -3.39
CA ASP A 67 20.03 -15.72 -3.86
C ASP A 67 19.29 -14.38 -3.88
N PHE A 68 17.95 -14.44 -4.03
CA PHE A 68 17.07 -13.28 -3.96
C PHE A 68 16.77 -12.85 -2.52
N ALA A 69 17.25 -13.59 -1.51
CA ALA A 69 16.99 -13.34 -0.10
C ALA A 69 15.55 -13.62 0.35
N ASN A 70 14.80 -14.45 -0.38
CA ASN A 70 13.65 -15.12 0.22
C ASN A 70 14.14 -15.91 1.45
N VAL A 71 13.40 -15.83 2.56
CA VAL A 71 13.67 -16.59 3.78
C VAL A 71 12.52 -17.56 3.99
N ILE A 72 12.83 -18.84 4.16
CA ILE A 72 11.84 -19.87 4.52
C ILE A 72 12.25 -20.47 5.87
N ALA A 73 11.43 -20.21 6.89
CA ALA A 73 11.56 -20.83 8.20
C ALA A 73 10.57 -22.00 8.32
N SER A 74 11.11 -23.22 8.32
CA SER A 74 10.33 -24.46 8.37
C SER A 74 10.23 -25.00 9.78
N PHE A 75 9.00 -25.19 10.27
CA PHE A 75 8.71 -25.85 11.54
C PHE A 75 8.01 -27.19 11.29
N PRO A 76 8.41 -28.29 11.98
CA PRO A 76 7.74 -29.58 11.84
C PRO A 76 6.31 -29.52 12.36
N GLY A 77 5.42 -30.33 11.78
CA GLY A 77 4.05 -30.45 12.27
C GLY A 77 3.98 -31.05 13.68
N ARG A 78 2.91 -30.73 14.41
CA ARG A 78 2.73 -31.13 15.81
C ARG A 78 1.30 -31.54 16.12
N GLY A 79 1.15 -32.57 16.95
CA GLY A 79 -0.15 -33.07 17.42
C GLY A 79 -0.99 -33.60 16.26
N ALA A 80 -2.26 -33.22 16.20
CA ALA A 80 -3.19 -33.64 15.13
C ALA A 80 -2.73 -33.23 13.71
N GLY A 81 -1.88 -32.20 13.61
CA GLY A 81 -1.34 -31.71 12.34
C GLY A 81 0.01 -32.30 11.94
N ALA A 82 0.59 -33.23 12.71
CA ALA A 82 1.94 -33.74 12.44
C ALA A 82 2.12 -34.28 11.00
N ASP A 83 1.08 -34.97 10.49
CA ASP A 83 1.05 -35.58 9.16
C ASP A 83 0.14 -34.80 8.17
N ALA A 84 -0.28 -33.59 8.54
CA ALA A 84 -1.07 -32.74 7.65
C ALA A 84 -0.19 -32.10 6.55
N PRO A 85 -0.77 -31.71 5.39
CA PRO A 85 -0.06 -30.90 4.41
C PRO A 85 0.47 -29.61 5.03
N ALA A 86 1.65 -29.17 4.55
CA ALA A 86 2.27 -27.94 5.03
C ALA A 86 1.40 -26.71 4.71
N LEU A 87 1.34 -25.76 5.65
CA LEU A 87 0.72 -24.46 5.47
C LEU A 87 1.80 -23.38 5.37
N ALA A 88 1.77 -22.60 4.29
CA ALA A 88 2.67 -21.47 4.11
C ALA A 88 2.02 -20.16 4.59
N LEU A 89 2.72 -19.39 5.42
CA LEU A 89 2.35 -18.04 5.81
C LEU A 89 3.45 -17.10 5.33
N MET A 90 3.08 -16.12 4.52
CA MET A 90 4.00 -15.28 3.74
C MET A 90 3.80 -13.82 4.11
N VAL A 91 4.90 -13.09 4.18
CA VAL A 91 4.96 -11.63 4.33
C VAL A 91 5.98 -11.09 3.34
N HIS A 92 5.94 -9.80 3.07
CA HIS A 92 7.06 -9.13 2.39
C HIS A 92 8.01 -8.45 3.38
N LEU A 93 9.26 -8.25 2.95
CA LEU A 93 10.36 -7.74 3.76
C LEU A 93 10.67 -6.28 3.42
N ASP A 94 10.29 -5.85 2.23
CA ASP A 94 10.42 -4.46 1.85
C ASP A 94 9.34 -3.58 2.49
N THR A 95 9.46 -2.29 2.20
CA THR A 95 8.47 -1.27 2.54
C THR A 95 8.44 -0.33 1.35
N ALA A 96 7.31 0.35 1.12
CA ALA A 96 7.21 1.35 0.07
C ALA A 96 8.36 2.39 0.13
N ARG A 97 8.77 2.87 -1.04
CA ARG A 97 9.84 3.86 -1.20
C ARG A 97 9.53 5.11 -0.38
N GLY A 98 10.52 5.63 0.35
CA GLY A 98 10.33 6.77 1.26
C GLY A 98 9.93 6.42 2.68
N THR A 99 9.76 5.14 2.99
CA THR A 99 9.60 4.66 4.37
C THR A 99 10.86 4.93 5.19
N HIS A 100 10.68 5.41 6.43
CA HIS A 100 11.77 5.66 7.37
C HIS A 100 11.82 4.56 8.44
N ALA A 101 13.02 4.05 8.73
CA ALA A 101 13.22 3.16 9.86
C ALA A 101 13.06 3.92 11.18
N VAL A 102 12.27 3.37 12.11
CA VAL A 102 11.95 4.00 13.38
C VAL A 102 12.44 3.12 14.53
N PRO A 103 13.46 3.57 15.32
CA PRO A 103 14.03 2.75 16.40
C PRO A 103 13.05 2.43 17.53
N LYS A 104 12.03 3.27 17.73
CA LYS A 104 11.04 3.14 18.79
C LYS A 104 9.74 3.84 18.42
N LEU A 105 8.62 3.17 18.64
CA LEU A 105 7.29 3.69 18.29
C LEU A 105 6.67 4.51 19.42
N ASN A 106 5.75 5.40 19.05
CA ASN A 106 4.93 6.14 20.01
C ASN A 106 3.71 5.31 20.41
N VAL A 107 3.24 5.50 21.65
CA VAL A 107 2.03 4.82 22.16
C VAL A 107 1.10 5.82 22.85
N ALA A 108 -0.08 6.02 22.29
CA ALA A 108 -1.18 6.76 22.91
C ALA A 108 -2.06 5.80 23.71
N ARG A 109 -1.89 5.78 25.04
CA ARG A 109 -2.61 4.85 25.94
C ARG A 109 -4.08 5.20 26.06
N GLY A 110 -4.95 4.20 25.98
CA GLY A 110 -6.41 4.34 26.16
C GLY A 110 -7.02 5.44 25.28
N TRP A 111 -6.64 5.48 24.00
CA TRP A 111 -6.97 6.57 23.10
C TRP A 111 -8.48 6.75 22.90
N GLU A 112 -9.00 7.97 23.13
CA GLU A 112 -10.44 8.25 23.16
C GLU A 112 -11.03 8.67 21.79
N GLY A 113 -10.24 8.60 20.72
CA GLY A 113 -10.69 8.89 19.34
C GLY A 113 -10.47 10.34 18.86
N GLY A 114 -9.91 11.21 19.69
CA GLY A 114 -9.47 12.56 19.28
C GLY A 114 -8.18 12.54 18.45
N PRO A 115 -7.75 13.68 17.86
CA PRO A 115 -6.55 13.72 17.02
C PRO A 115 -5.29 13.17 17.70
N ILE A 116 -4.59 12.26 17.03
CA ILE A 116 -3.26 11.77 17.44
C ILE A 116 -2.24 12.89 17.21
N ARG A 117 -1.33 13.05 18.17
CA ARG A 117 -0.26 14.06 18.09
C ARG A 117 1.00 13.41 17.54
N TYR A 118 1.15 13.49 16.22
CA TYR A 118 2.38 13.12 15.53
C TYR A 118 3.48 14.15 15.83
N PRO A 119 4.64 13.74 16.37
CA PRO A 119 5.68 14.69 16.81
C PRO A 119 6.26 15.53 15.66
N ASP A 120 6.43 14.94 14.48
CA ASP A 120 7.09 15.60 13.34
C ASP A 120 6.09 16.21 12.35
N ASN A 121 4.79 16.01 12.59
CA ASN A 121 3.72 16.63 11.81
C ASN A 121 2.48 16.94 12.69
N PRO A 122 2.55 17.98 13.55
CA PRO A 122 1.47 18.33 14.46
C PRO A 122 0.21 18.87 13.76
N GLY A 123 0.25 19.09 12.44
CA GLY A 123 -0.89 19.51 11.63
C GLY A 123 -1.78 18.36 11.17
N LEU A 124 -1.34 17.12 11.30
CA LEU A 124 -2.18 15.94 10.99
C LEU A 124 -3.26 15.78 12.06
N GLU A 125 -4.51 15.71 11.62
CA GLU A 125 -5.66 15.54 12.51
C GLU A 125 -6.21 14.11 12.42
N VAL A 126 -5.36 13.10 12.66
CA VAL A 126 -5.78 11.68 12.63
C VAL A 126 -6.63 11.37 13.86
N GLY A 127 -7.95 11.42 13.69
CA GLY A 127 -8.94 11.05 14.69
C GLY A 127 -10.28 10.71 14.03
N VAL A 128 -11.24 10.25 14.82
CA VAL A 128 -12.52 9.72 14.32
C VAL A 128 -13.31 10.74 13.49
N ALA A 129 -13.18 12.03 13.81
CA ALA A 129 -13.83 13.11 13.07
C ALA A 129 -13.30 13.25 11.62
N THR A 130 -11.99 13.09 11.44
CA THR A 130 -11.32 13.25 10.13
C THR A 130 -11.33 11.94 9.33
N TYR A 131 -11.12 10.83 10.05
CA TYR A 131 -11.00 9.48 9.51
C TYR A 131 -11.88 8.52 10.31
N PRO A 132 -13.16 8.32 9.95
CA PRO A 132 -14.04 7.41 10.68
C PRO A 132 -13.53 5.97 10.81
N ALA A 133 -12.66 5.54 9.89
CA ALA A 133 -12.04 4.20 9.88
C ALA A 133 -11.25 3.88 11.17
N VAL A 134 -10.67 4.89 11.84
CA VAL A 134 -9.89 4.67 13.07
C VAL A 134 -10.75 4.38 14.30
N ALA A 135 -12.09 4.43 14.19
CA ALA A 135 -13.00 4.20 15.31
C ALA A 135 -12.81 2.82 15.97
N GLU A 136 -12.30 1.85 15.22
CA GLU A 136 -11.99 0.51 15.74
C GLU A 136 -10.83 0.48 16.76
N PHE A 137 -10.04 1.54 16.86
CA PHE A 137 -8.94 1.66 17.83
C PHE A 137 -9.32 2.45 19.09
N VAL A 138 -10.55 2.96 19.20
CA VAL A 138 -11.00 3.71 20.39
C VAL A 138 -10.97 2.82 21.63
N GLY A 139 -10.39 3.35 22.71
CA GLY A 139 -10.17 2.66 23.98
C GLY A 139 -8.93 1.77 24.01
N GLN A 140 -8.14 1.72 22.93
CA GLN A 140 -6.94 0.90 22.82
C GLN A 140 -5.67 1.74 22.98
N ASP A 141 -4.54 1.07 23.15
CA ASP A 141 -3.22 1.71 23.18
C ASP A 141 -2.70 1.81 21.74
N VAL A 142 -2.96 2.95 21.10
CA VAL A 142 -2.63 3.18 19.69
C VAL A 142 -1.13 3.37 19.53
N VAL A 143 -0.55 2.61 18.59
CA VAL A 143 0.87 2.62 18.23
C VAL A 143 1.03 3.36 16.90
N TYR A 144 1.93 4.33 16.83
CA TYR A 144 2.11 5.19 15.67
C TYR A 144 3.54 5.72 15.51
N GLY A 145 3.89 6.15 14.30
CA GLY A 145 5.20 6.70 13.95
C GLY A 145 5.39 8.19 14.26
N PRO A 146 6.42 8.84 13.70
CA PRO A 146 6.68 10.26 13.90
C PRO A 146 5.77 11.21 13.09
N GLY A 147 5.29 10.79 11.93
CA GLY A 147 4.34 11.54 11.08
C GLY A 147 4.96 12.36 9.94
N ASP A 148 6.25 12.21 9.70
CA ASP A 148 6.99 12.77 8.56
C ASP A 148 7.00 11.85 7.33
N ALA A 149 6.99 10.53 7.56
CA ALA A 149 7.02 9.48 6.54
C ALA A 149 6.32 8.20 7.04
N PRO A 150 5.98 7.25 6.15
CA PRO A 150 5.60 5.90 6.56
C PRO A 150 6.73 5.25 7.37
N PHE A 151 6.39 4.31 8.25
CA PHE A 151 7.38 3.56 9.04
C PHE A 151 7.32 2.06 8.81
N GLY A 152 6.45 1.62 7.90
CA GLY A 152 6.47 0.29 7.30
C GLY A 152 5.58 -0.70 8.02
N LEU A 153 4.38 -0.30 8.43
CA LEU A 153 3.40 -1.29 8.91
C LEU A 153 3.07 -2.31 7.80
N ASP A 154 2.98 -1.85 6.57
CA ASP A 154 2.96 -2.68 5.37
C ASP A 154 4.40 -3.10 4.98
N ASP A 155 4.85 -4.35 5.13
CA ASP A 155 4.20 -5.50 5.80
C ASP A 155 4.98 -5.95 7.05
N LYS A 156 5.72 -5.04 7.69
CA LYS A 156 6.43 -5.39 8.94
C LYS A 156 5.48 -5.71 10.08
N LEU A 157 4.22 -5.28 10.01
CA LEU A 157 3.18 -5.69 10.94
C LEU A 157 2.79 -7.16 10.75
N GLY A 158 2.59 -7.63 9.50
CA GLY A 158 2.42 -9.04 9.19
C GLY A 158 3.62 -9.87 9.66
N LEU A 159 4.83 -9.40 9.41
CA LEU A 159 6.06 -10.04 9.89
C LEU A 159 6.09 -10.13 11.43
N ALA A 160 5.74 -9.06 12.14
CA ALA A 160 5.64 -9.06 13.59
C ALA A 160 4.57 -10.05 14.10
N HIS A 161 3.45 -10.21 13.38
CA HIS A 161 2.45 -11.23 13.67
C HIS A 161 3.01 -12.64 13.52
N LEU A 162 3.77 -12.93 12.46
CA LEU A 162 4.41 -14.22 12.26
C LEU A 162 5.49 -14.51 13.32
N MET A 163 6.30 -13.51 13.69
CA MET A 163 7.26 -13.63 14.78
C MET A 163 6.58 -13.95 16.11
N THR A 164 5.46 -13.28 16.38
CA THR A 164 4.67 -13.49 17.60
C THR A 164 3.99 -14.86 17.59
N LEU A 165 3.43 -15.30 16.46
CA LEU A 165 2.89 -16.64 16.28
C LEU A 165 3.94 -17.71 16.60
N ALA A 166 5.12 -17.63 15.99
CA ALA A 166 6.20 -18.59 16.23
C ALA A 166 6.58 -18.65 17.71
N ARG A 167 6.67 -17.49 18.38
CA ARG A 167 6.96 -17.44 19.81
C ARG A 167 5.87 -18.08 20.66
N VAL A 168 4.59 -17.78 20.38
CA VAL A 168 3.44 -18.40 21.07
C VAL A 168 3.46 -19.91 20.91
N LEU A 169 3.71 -20.42 19.70
CA LEU A 169 3.77 -21.86 19.43
C LEU A 169 4.93 -22.55 20.13
N ALA A 170 6.08 -21.88 20.28
CA ALA A 170 7.24 -22.36 21.01
C ALA A 170 6.98 -22.44 22.52
N ASP A 171 6.37 -21.39 23.10
CA ASP A 171 6.05 -21.34 24.53
C ASP A 171 4.87 -22.27 24.91
N ASN A 172 4.07 -22.70 23.93
CA ASN A 172 2.88 -23.53 24.13
C ASN A 172 2.94 -24.83 23.32
N PRO A 173 3.76 -25.82 23.71
CA PRO A 173 3.99 -27.05 22.94
C PRO A 173 2.77 -27.96 22.77
N ARG A 174 1.65 -27.66 23.44
CA ARG A 174 0.39 -28.41 23.33
C ARG A 174 -0.50 -27.96 22.17
N ILE A 175 -0.22 -26.81 21.56
CA ILE A 175 -1.02 -26.29 20.44
C ILE A 175 -0.66 -27.09 19.17
N PRO A 176 -1.58 -27.85 18.56
CA PRO A 176 -1.31 -28.55 17.31
C PRO A 176 -1.16 -27.54 16.18
N HIS A 177 -0.35 -27.89 15.18
CA HIS A 177 -0.24 -27.13 13.93
C HIS A 177 0.25 -28.09 12.83
N PRO A 178 -0.08 -27.84 11.55
CA PRO A 178 0.56 -28.55 10.45
C PRO A 178 2.07 -28.22 10.40
N PRO A 179 2.87 -28.88 9.54
CA PRO A 179 4.14 -28.30 9.14
C PRO A 179 3.92 -26.85 8.69
N LEU A 180 4.69 -25.91 9.24
CA LEU A 180 4.56 -24.48 8.96
C LEU A 180 5.75 -24.00 8.18
N LEU A 181 5.49 -23.24 7.12
CA LEU A 181 6.50 -22.49 6.39
C LEU A 181 6.22 -21.00 6.63
N LEU A 182 7.04 -20.33 7.43
CA LEU A 182 6.96 -18.88 7.62
C LEU A 182 7.96 -18.23 6.66
N ILE A 183 7.45 -17.41 5.74
CA ILE A 183 8.20 -16.96 4.57
C ILE A 183 8.25 -15.44 4.51
N GLY A 184 9.46 -14.89 4.35
CA GLY A 184 9.67 -13.47 4.04
C GLY A 184 10.19 -13.32 2.61
N ARG A 185 9.54 -12.48 1.81
CA ARG A 185 9.86 -12.24 0.39
C ARG A 185 10.37 -10.81 0.18
N PRO A 186 11.36 -10.56 -0.68
CA PRO A 186 11.79 -9.21 -1.03
C PRO A 186 10.91 -8.59 -2.14
N ASP A 187 11.03 -7.28 -2.29
CA ASP A 187 10.58 -6.49 -3.44
C ASP A 187 9.11 -6.74 -3.90
N GLU A 188 8.18 -6.85 -2.96
CA GLU A 188 6.74 -6.93 -3.26
C GLU A 188 6.26 -5.61 -3.86
N GLU A 189 6.63 -4.49 -3.23
CA GLU A 189 6.14 -3.13 -3.52
C GLU A 189 6.47 -2.66 -4.94
N VAL A 190 7.55 -3.22 -5.50
CA VAL A 190 8.03 -2.93 -6.87
C VAL A 190 7.76 -4.08 -7.85
N GLY A 191 7.00 -5.10 -7.43
CA GLY A 191 6.48 -6.16 -8.29
C GLY A 191 7.53 -7.07 -8.92
N ARG A 192 8.62 -7.40 -8.21
CA ARG A 192 9.71 -8.26 -8.75
C ARG A 192 9.31 -9.74 -8.80
N MET A 193 8.64 -10.13 -9.87
CA MET A 193 8.16 -11.51 -10.02
C MET A 193 9.27 -12.56 -10.08
N GLU A 194 10.49 -12.21 -10.46
CA GLU A 194 11.62 -13.14 -10.50
C GLU A 194 11.93 -13.75 -9.12
N ALA A 195 11.82 -12.94 -8.06
CA ALA A 195 12.00 -13.41 -6.69
C ALA A 195 10.90 -14.39 -6.26
N VAL A 196 9.68 -14.21 -6.79
CA VAL A 196 8.49 -14.97 -6.39
C VAL A 196 8.36 -16.27 -7.17
N VAL A 197 8.67 -16.27 -8.47
CA VAL A 197 8.53 -17.45 -9.34
C VAL A 197 9.41 -18.62 -8.87
N GLY A 198 10.66 -18.34 -8.44
CA GLY A 198 11.54 -19.36 -7.88
C GLY A 198 10.98 -19.98 -6.61
N LEU A 199 10.51 -19.14 -5.70
CA LEU A 199 9.88 -19.55 -4.44
C LEU A 199 8.61 -20.37 -4.68
N ALA A 200 7.71 -19.90 -5.56
CA ALA A 200 6.45 -20.58 -5.87
C ALA A 200 6.67 -22.01 -6.38
N ARG A 201 7.57 -22.18 -7.35
CA ARG A 201 7.93 -23.49 -7.89
C ARG A 201 8.49 -24.41 -6.81
N MET A 202 9.37 -23.88 -5.96
CA MET A 202 9.91 -24.65 -4.83
C MET A 202 8.80 -25.14 -3.89
N LEU A 203 7.82 -24.28 -3.56
CA LEU A 203 6.69 -24.68 -2.71
C LEU A 203 5.80 -25.74 -3.40
N GLY A 204 5.51 -25.57 -4.68
CA GLY A 204 4.75 -26.53 -5.48
C GLY A 204 5.43 -27.91 -5.55
N GLU A 205 6.74 -27.94 -5.81
CA GLU A 205 7.57 -29.17 -5.84
C GLU A 205 7.61 -29.88 -4.47
N ARG A 206 7.54 -29.12 -3.37
CA ARG A 206 7.43 -29.66 -2.00
C ARG A 206 6.03 -30.16 -1.64
N GLY A 207 5.06 -30.04 -2.55
CA GLY A 207 3.69 -30.45 -2.33
C GLY A 207 2.90 -29.51 -1.41
N VAL A 208 3.34 -28.26 -1.23
CA VAL A 208 2.55 -27.23 -0.55
C VAL A 208 1.33 -26.92 -1.43
N ARG A 209 0.14 -26.84 -0.83
CA ARG A 209 -1.12 -26.63 -1.57
C ARG A 209 -1.96 -25.46 -1.10
N SER A 210 -1.61 -24.93 0.07
CA SER A 210 -2.38 -23.90 0.75
C SER A 210 -1.43 -22.95 1.47
N GLY A 211 -1.75 -21.67 1.41
CA GLY A 211 -1.07 -20.66 2.18
C GLY A 211 -1.86 -19.38 2.32
N TYR A 212 -1.26 -18.43 3.04
CA TYR A 212 -1.75 -17.08 3.16
C TYR A 212 -0.61 -16.09 3.03
N THR A 213 -0.82 -14.99 2.32
CA THR A 213 -0.12 -13.75 2.65
C THR A 213 -0.77 -13.16 3.90
N VAL A 214 0.03 -12.58 4.79
CA VAL A 214 -0.45 -11.89 6.00
C VAL A 214 -0.20 -10.40 5.77
N ASP A 215 -0.84 -9.88 4.74
CA ASP A 215 -0.50 -8.63 4.04
C ASP A 215 -1.79 -7.86 3.65
N GLY A 216 -2.86 -8.10 4.40
CA GLY A 216 -4.10 -7.35 4.30
C GLY A 216 -4.07 -6.15 5.25
N ILE A 217 -5.03 -5.25 5.08
CA ILE A 217 -5.14 -3.99 5.80
C ILE A 217 -6.03 -4.15 7.03
N LEU A 218 -7.29 -4.55 6.83
CA LEU A 218 -8.32 -4.51 7.86
C LEU A 218 -8.15 -5.62 8.90
N PRO A 219 -8.55 -5.41 10.16
CA PRO A 219 -8.45 -6.47 11.16
C PRO A 219 -9.28 -7.69 10.81
N PHE A 220 -8.67 -8.86 11.02
CA PHE A 220 -9.30 -10.17 10.84
C PHE A 220 -9.94 -10.36 9.46
N GLU A 221 -9.42 -9.66 8.44
CA GLU A 221 -9.92 -9.81 7.09
C GLU A 221 -9.34 -11.04 6.41
N VAL A 222 -10.12 -11.63 5.50
CA VAL A 222 -9.66 -12.64 4.56
C VAL A 222 -10.07 -12.21 3.15
N ASN A 223 -9.08 -12.05 2.28
CA ASN A 223 -9.28 -11.67 0.89
C ASN A 223 -8.96 -12.88 0.00
N VAL A 224 -9.88 -13.17 -0.91
CA VAL A 224 -9.73 -14.20 -1.95
C VAL A 224 -9.99 -13.61 -3.33
N GLU A 225 -9.93 -12.29 -3.44
CA GLU A 225 -10.24 -11.55 -4.65
C GLU A 225 -9.50 -10.21 -4.58
N ASN A 226 -8.93 -9.77 -5.70
CA ASN A 226 -8.19 -8.52 -5.84
C ASN A 226 -8.54 -7.82 -7.15
N PHE A 227 -8.11 -6.58 -7.35
CA PHE A 227 -8.32 -5.92 -8.64
C PHE A 227 -7.57 -6.62 -9.77
N ASN A 228 -8.09 -6.52 -11.00
CA ASN A 228 -7.24 -6.54 -12.18
C ASN A 228 -6.62 -5.14 -12.33
N ALA A 229 -5.37 -5.08 -12.76
CA ALA A 229 -4.63 -3.83 -12.88
C ALA A 229 -4.04 -3.63 -14.27
N GLY A 230 -4.18 -2.41 -14.77
CA GLY A 230 -3.44 -1.89 -15.91
C GLY A 230 -2.76 -0.58 -15.56
N HIS A 231 -1.78 -0.20 -16.37
CA HIS A 231 -1.06 1.07 -16.27
C HIS A 231 -1.05 1.73 -17.64
N ALA A 232 -1.35 3.02 -17.69
CA ALA A 232 -1.16 3.82 -18.89
C ALA A 232 -0.09 4.89 -18.66
N SER A 233 0.84 5.01 -19.61
CA SER A 233 1.85 6.06 -19.68
C SER A 233 1.54 6.96 -20.87
N LEU A 234 1.27 8.23 -20.61
CA LEU A 234 0.95 9.22 -21.64
C LEU A 234 2.13 10.16 -21.83
N HIS A 235 2.67 10.23 -23.05
CA HIS A 235 3.88 10.98 -23.37
C HIS A 235 3.51 12.30 -24.04
N PHE A 236 3.76 13.40 -23.34
CA PHE A 236 3.47 14.74 -23.82
C PHE A 236 4.78 15.40 -24.28
N PRO A 237 4.95 15.68 -25.59
CA PRO A 237 6.17 16.30 -26.10
C PRO A 237 6.22 17.79 -25.72
N ASP A 238 7.43 18.31 -25.53
CA ASP A 238 7.62 19.74 -25.28
C ASP A 238 6.99 20.59 -26.38
N ARG A 239 6.38 21.70 -25.96
CA ARG A 239 5.84 22.71 -26.86
C ARG A 239 6.27 24.09 -26.45
N ARG A 240 6.33 24.99 -27.44
CA ARG A 240 6.57 26.41 -27.17
C ARG A 240 5.34 27.01 -26.50
N LEU A 241 5.55 27.72 -25.39
CA LEU A 241 4.55 28.57 -24.77
C LEU A 241 4.75 30.04 -25.17
N GLU A 242 3.64 30.73 -25.41
CA GLU A 242 3.60 32.19 -25.49
C GLU A 242 3.00 32.70 -24.18
N LEU A 243 3.77 33.52 -23.47
CA LEU A 243 3.37 34.10 -22.18
C LEU A 243 3.03 35.58 -22.37
N ALA A 244 2.12 36.11 -21.56
CA ALA A 244 1.85 37.53 -21.56
C ALA A 244 3.11 38.33 -21.18
N PRO A 245 3.35 39.52 -21.78
CA PRO A 245 4.52 40.33 -21.47
C PRO A 245 4.62 40.76 -19.99
N ASP A 246 3.50 40.79 -19.29
CA ASP A 246 3.35 41.18 -17.88
C ASP A 246 3.03 39.98 -16.96
N ALA A 247 3.18 38.75 -17.45
CA ALA A 247 3.02 37.56 -16.63
C ALA A 247 4.06 37.55 -15.49
N THR A 248 3.60 37.14 -14.31
CA THR A 248 4.42 36.95 -13.11
C THR A 248 4.60 35.46 -12.85
N ALA A 249 5.83 35.04 -12.58
CA ALA A 249 6.13 33.65 -12.26
C ALA A 249 5.89 33.37 -10.77
N VAL A 250 5.18 32.30 -10.47
CA VAL A 250 4.88 31.85 -9.10
C VAL A 250 5.25 30.37 -9.00
N GLU A 251 6.13 30.05 -8.05
CA GLU A 251 6.45 28.67 -7.72
C GLU A 251 5.53 28.19 -6.59
N ILE A 252 5.03 26.98 -6.74
CA ILE A 252 4.14 26.32 -5.79
C ILE A 252 4.73 24.94 -5.48
N ARG A 253 4.97 24.68 -4.20
CA ARG A 253 5.17 23.31 -3.70
C ARG A 253 3.83 22.81 -3.18
N ILE A 254 3.34 21.72 -3.75
CA ILE A 254 2.06 21.12 -3.41
C ILE A 254 2.34 19.82 -2.63
N GLY A 255 1.81 19.72 -1.42
CA GLY A 255 1.74 18.49 -0.67
C GLY A 255 0.33 17.89 -0.76
N GLY A 256 0.23 16.67 -1.27
CA GLY A 256 -1.04 15.95 -1.41
C GLY A 256 -1.51 15.28 -0.12
N VAL A 257 -2.59 14.51 -0.22
CA VAL A 257 -2.99 13.56 0.81
C VAL A 257 -2.44 12.19 0.40
N ASN A 258 -1.33 11.79 1.03
CA ASN A 258 -0.66 10.52 0.79
C ASN A 258 -1.51 9.34 1.32
N THR A 259 -1.78 8.35 0.50
CA THR A 259 -2.62 7.18 0.82
C THR A 259 -2.28 6.04 -0.12
N HIS A 260 -2.29 4.79 0.36
CA HIS A 260 -2.33 3.65 -0.54
C HIS A 260 -3.63 3.60 -1.36
N GLY A 261 -3.56 3.08 -2.59
CA GLY A 261 -4.69 3.04 -3.53
C GLY A 261 -5.90 2.25 -3.01
N ALA A 262 -5.66 1.24 -2.16
CA ALA A 262 -6.73 0.43 -1.60
C ALA A 262 -7.62 1.20 -0.61
N THR A 263 -7.08 2.22 0.06
CA THR A 263 -7.76 2.99 1.11
C THR A 263 -8.05 4.44 0.72
N ALA A 264 -7.70 4.84 -0.51
CA ALA A 264 -7.84 6.18 -1.05
C ALA A 264 -9.20 6.85 -0.81
N HIS A 265 -10.32 6.12 -0.86
CA HIS A 265 -11.65 6.66 -0.55
C HIS A 265 -11.84 7.00 0.94
N ALA A 266 -11.52 6.04 1.81
CA ALA A 266 -11.70 6.20 3.26
C ALA A 266 -10.79 7.30 3.82
N GLU A 267 -9.61 7.48 3.22
CA GLU A 267 -8.62 8.47 3.63
C GLU A 267 -8.74 9.79 2.84
N GLY A 268 -9.50 9.78 1.73
CA GLY A 268 -9.69 10.89 0.80
C GLY A 268 -8.40 11.40 0.19
N SER A 269 -7.73 10.48 -0.53
CA SER A 269 -6.56 10.73 -1.36
C SER A 269 -6.71 11.99 -2.21
N ARG A 270 -5.61 12.72 -2.39
CA ARG A 270 -5.51 13.89 -3.27
C ARG A 270 -4.09 13.98 -3.79
N SER A 271 -3.88 13.62 -5.06
CA SER A 271 -2.57 13.78 -5.70
C SER A 271 -2.33 15.25 -6.07
N ALA A 272 -1.07 15.69 -6.02
CA ALA A 272 -0.69 17.02 -6.49
C ALA A 272 -1.04 17.22 -7.98
N THR A 273 -1.02 16.16 -8.77
CA THR A 273 -1.47 16.15 -10.18
C THR A 273 -2.93 16.61 -10.30
N ARG A 274 -3.82 16.05 -9.47
CA ARG A 274 -5.24 16.47 -9.42
C ARG A 274 -5.38 17.89 -8.87
N LEU A 275 -4.72 18.20 -7.76
CA LEU A 275 -4.80 19.51 -7.13
C LEU A 275 -4.32 20.62 -8.08
N ALA A 276 -3.26 20.40 -8.84
CA ALA A 276 -2.77 21.34 -9.85
C ALA A 276 -3.76 21.57 -10.98
N ALA A 277 -4.44 20.52 -11.46
CA ALA A 277 -5.49 20.67 -12.47
C ALA A 277 -6.69 21.49 -11.95
N GLU A 278 -7.12 21.25 -10.70
CA GLU A 278 -8.18 22.02 -10.04
C GLU A 278 -7.77 23.48 -9.80
N LEU A 279 -6.51 23.73 -9.44
CA LEU A 279 -5.94 25.08 -9.31
C LEU A 279 -5.99 25.85 -10.63
N LEU A 280 -5.54 25.23 -11.73
CA LEU A 280 -5.59 25.84 -13.06
C LEU A 280 -7.03 26.12 -13.49
N ALA A 281 -7.99 25.25 -13.15
CA ALA A 281 -9.40 25.48 -13.44
C ALA A 281 -9.96 26.73 -12.73
N ILE A 282 -9.52 27.03 -11.51
CA ILE A 282 -9.89 28.26 -10.78
C ILE A 282 -9.19 29.49 -11.35
N LEU A 283 -7.90 29.38 -11.65
CA LEU A 283 -7.12 30.50 -12.18
C LEU A 283 -7.53 30.88 -13.61
N GLY A 284 -8.04 29.91 -14.38
CA GLY A 284 -8.59 30.12 -15.71
C GLY A 284 -7.53 30.42 -16.76
N ALA A 285 -7.93 31.16 -17.79
CA ALA A 285 -7.08 31.48 -18.95
C ALA A 285 -5.86 32.36 -18.62
N ASP A 286 -5.85 33.01 -17.45
CA ASP A 286 -4.78 33.91 -17.03
C ASP A 286 -3.57 33.16 -16.43
N ALA A 287 -3.62 31.83 -16.32
CA ALA A 287 -2.55 31.03 -15.74
C ALA A 287 -2.08 29.94 -16.71
N THR A 288 -0.76 29.83 -16.86
CA THR A 288 -0.11 28.81 -17.69
C THR A 288 0.89 28.02 -16.85
N ALA A 289 0.76 26.69 -16.83
CA ALA A 289 1.75 25.82 -16.19
C ALA A 289 2.99 25.67 -17.07
N ILE A 290 4.10 26.20 -16.59
CA ILE A 290 5.40 26.17 -17.27
C ILE A 290 6.13 24.85 -16.99
N ARG A 291 6.14 24.45 -15.71
CA ARG A 291 6.78 23.24 -15.21
C ARG A 291 5.89 22.56 -14.19
N PHE A 292 5.79 21.25 -14.27
CA PHE A 292 5.22 20.42 -13.22
C PHE A 292 6.06 19.15 -13.10
N ALA A 293 6.42 18.78 -11.88
CA ALA A 293 7.08 17.52 -11.59
C ALA A 293 6.58 16.98 -10.26
N SER A 294 5.98 15.78 -10.28
CA SER A 294 5.69 15.03 -9.07
C SER A 294 6.99 14.67 -8.35
N ASP A 295 6.94 14.62 -7.02
CA ASP A 295 8.05 14.14 -6.22
C ASP A 295 8.31 12.65 -6.51
N ALA A 296 9.58 12.27 -6.56
CA ALA A 296 9.99 10.92 -6.94
C ALA A 296 9.73 9.88 -5.82
N VAL A 297 9.56 10.34 -4.59
CA VAL A 297 9.33 9.51 -3.40
C VAL A 297 7.86 9.56 -3.01
N ARG A 298 7.27 10.76 -2.96
CA ARG A 298 5.86 10.96 -2.63
C ARG A 298 5.08 11.39 -3.86
N ASP A 299 4.51 10.44 -4.58
CA ASP A 299 3.80 10.72 -5.84
C ASP A 299 2.60 11.68 -5.68
N CYS A 300 2.10 11.85 -4.45
CA CYS A 300 1.07 12.81 -4.09
C CYS A 300 1.57 14.25 -3.99
N ASP A 301 2.88 14.49 -3.97
CA ASP A 301 3.50 15.82 -3.86
C ASP A 301 4.06 16.26 -5.22
N ALA A 302 4.21 17.58 -5.44
CA ALA A 302 4.80 18.11 -6.65
C ALA A 302 5.36 19.53 -6.50
N GLU A 303 6.26 19.88 -7.41
CA GLU A 303 6.60 21.26 -7.73
C GLU A 303 5.86 21.72 -8.98
N LEU A 304 5.28 22.93 -8.93
CA LEU A 304 4.59 23.58 -10.02
C LEU A 304 5.11 25.01 -10.19
N LEU A 305 5.54 25.34 -11.41
CA LEU A 305 5.85 26.71 -11.81
C LEU A 305 4.75 27.24 -12.73
N LEU A 306 4.08 28.30 -12.29
CA LEU A 306 3.05 29.01 -13.07
C LEU A 306 3.56 30.34 -13.59
N ALA A 307 3.15 30.71 -14.80
CA ALA A 307 3.05 32.09 -15.24
C ALA A 307 1.60 32.54 -15.05
N VAL A 308 1.38 33.65 -14.35
CA VAL A 308 0.05 34.21 -14.10
C VAL A 308 0.01 35.68 -14.50
N ASP A 309 -0.99 36.05 -15.26
CA ASP A 309 -1.13 37.40 -15.82
C ASP A 309 -1.53 38.42 -14.75
N GLY A 310 -0.89 39.60 -14.80
CA GLY A 310 -1.20 40.75 -13.97
C GLY A 310 -0.45 40.84 -12.62
N PRO A 311 -0.53 42.01 -11.95
CA PRO A 311 0.28 42.33 -10.78
C PRO A 311 -0.13 41.61 -9.48
N ASP A 312 -1.37 41.12 -9.39
CA ASP A 312 -1.92 40.43 -8.20
C ASP A 312 -1.76 38.90 -8.28
N ALA A 313 -0.90 38.41 -9.18
CA ALA A 313 -0.67 37.00 -9.48
C ALA A 313 -0.47 36.13 -8.22
N LEU A 314 0.45 36.51 -7.33
CA LEU A 314 0.74 35.73 -6.12
C LEU A 314 -0.48 35.62 -5.20
N ALA A 315 -1.22 36.72 -4.98
CA ALA A 315 -2.41 36.72 -4.14
C ALA A 315 -3.54 35.86 -4.73
N ARG A 316 -3.71 35.87 -6.05
CA ARG A 316 -4.66 34.98 -6.74
C ARG A 316 -4.28 33.51 -6.59
N VAL A 317 -3.00 33.18 -6.76
CA VAL A 317 -2.48 31.82 -6.58
C VAL A 317 -2.68 31.36 -5.14
N GLU A 318 -2.35 32.19 -4.16
CA GLU A 318 -2.58 31.88 -2.74
C GLU A 318 -4.06 31.63 -2.41
N ALA A 319 -4.96 32.45 -2.96
CA ALA A 319 -6.40 32.26 -2.80
C ALA A 319 -6.89 30.95 -3.44
N ALA A 320 -6.38 30.61 -4.63
CA ALA A 320 -6.70 29.36 -5.31
C ALA A 320 -6.18 28.14 -4.51
N CYS A 321 -4.94 28.19 -4.00
CA CYS A 321 -4.39 27.16 -3.11
C CYS A 321 -5.21 26.99 -1.84
N ALA A 322 -5.62 28.08 -1.20
CA ALA A 322 -6.47 28.01 -0.01
C ALA A 322 -7.84 27.38 -0.31
N ALA A 323 -8.41 27.62 -1.49
CA ALA A 323 -9.70 27.05 -1.89
C ALA A 323 -9.61 25.56 -2.24
N VAL A 324 -8.56 25.13 -2.95
CA VAL A 324 -8.39 23.76 -3.45
C VAL A 324 -7.74 22.85 -2.41
N ILE A 325 -6.64 23.30 -1.82
CA ILE A 325 -5.80 22.47 -0.93
C ILE A 325 -6.23 22.64 0.54
N GLY A 326 -6.70 23.83 0.92
CA GLY A 326 -7.14 24.16 2.28
C GLY A 326 -8.07 23.12 2.93
N PRO A 327 -9.15 22.67 2.26
CA PRO A 327 -10.07 21.67 2.79
C PRO A 327 -9.43 20.32 3.13
N HIS A 328 -8.26 20.02 2.55
CA HIS A 328 -7.55 18.75 2.71
C HIS A 328 -6.41 18.81 3.74
N ARG A 329 -6.12 19.98 4.33
CA ARG A 329 -5.05 20.14 5.33
C ARG A 329 -5.17 19.22 6.55
N PRO A 330 -6.36 18.99 7.16
CA PRO A 330 -6.49 18.06 8.27
C PRO A 330 -6.02 16.63 7.94
N ARG A 331 -5.96 16.30 6.65
CA ARG A 331 -5.55 15.00 6.10
C ARG A 331 -4.09 14.94 5.64
N GLY A 332 -3.34 16.02 5.84
CA GLY A 332 -1.91 16.11 5.51
C GLY A 332 -1.58 16.96 4.27
N ALA A 333 -2.58 17.46 3.54
CA ALA A 333 -2.32 18.32 2.39
C ALA A 333 -1.67 19.64 2.83
N SER A 334 -0.81 20.20 1.98
CA SER A 334 -0.10 21.44 2.27
C SER A 334 0.27 22.18 1.00
N TRP A 335 0.61 23.46 1.12
CA TRP A 335 1.24 24.19 0.02
C TRP A 335 2.20 25.26 0.53
N ARG A 336 3.13 25.65 -0.33
CA ARG A 336 3.92 26.86 -0.18
C ARG A 336 4.02 27.57 -1.51
N THR A 337 3.76 28.87 -1.50
CA THR A 337 3.92 29.77 -2.64
C THR A 337 5.16 30.63 -2.45
N GLU A 338 5.95 30.81 -3.51
CA GLU A 338 7.07 31.73 -3.52
C GLU A 338 7.05 32.52 -4.84
N ALA A 339 7.31 33.83 -4.77
CA ALA A 339 7.49 34.63 -5.97
C ALA A 339 8.78 34.19 -6.66
N ALA A 340 8.68 33.74 -7.90
CA ALA A 340 9.86 33.34 -8.67
C ALA A 340 10.56 34.57 -9.27
N PRO A 341 11.88 34.51 -9.54
CA PRO A 341 12.60 35.60 -10.16
C PRO A 341 11.98 36.03 -11.50
N ALA A 342 12.12 37.32 -11.85
CA ALA A 342 11.72 37.82 -13.17
C ALA A 342 12.40 36.99 -14.28
N PHE A 343 11.62 36.56 -15.28
CA PHE A 343 12.07 35.71 -16.37
C PHE A 343 12.29 36.52 -17.65
N THR A 344 13.23 36.06 -18.48
CA THR A 344 13.43 36.57 -19.85
C THR A 344 12.92 35.53 -20.84
N ALA A 345 11.97 35.90 -21.69
CA ALA A 345 11.50 35.04 -22.77
C ALA A 345 12.62 34.75 -23.80
N PRO A 346 12.63 33.58 -24.48
CA PRO A 346 11.65 32.49 -24.38
C PRO A 346 11.95 31.50 -23.24
N PHE A 347 10.89 30.88 -22.69
CA PHE A 347 11.01 29.80 -21.72
C PHE A 347 11.03 28.45 -22.44
N GLU A 348 11.88 27.52 -22.00
CA GLU A 348 11.77 26.11 -22.35
C GLU A 348 10.67 25.50 -21.49
N SER A 349 9.46 25.41 -22.04
CA SER A 349 8.32 24.85 -21.33
C SER A 349 8.37 23.33 -21.37
N SER A 350 8.17 22.72 -20.21
CA SER A 350 7.75 21.33 -20.17
C SER A 350 6.35 21.21 -20.77
N ALA A 351 5.97 20.03 -21.25
CA ALA A 351 4.60 19.75 -21.68
C ALA A 351 3.56 19.65 -20.53
N ALA A 352 3.87 20.24 -19.36
CA ALA A 352 3.06 20.21 -18.15
C ALA A 352 1.65 20.78 -18.34
N MET A 353 1.50 21.88 -19.08
CA MET A 353 0.18 22.47 -19.33
C MET A 353 -0.76 21.49 -20.04
N ASP A 354 -0.26 20.73 -21.01
CA ASP A 354 -1.09 19.78 -21.76
C ASP A 354 -1.43 18.55 -20.92
N ALA A 355 -0.46 18.06 -20.14
CA ALA A 355 -0.69 16.97 -19.20
C ALA A 355 -1.75 17.34 -18.15
N LEU A 356 -1.66 18.54 -17.55
CA LEU A 356 -2.65 19.01 -16.58
C LEU A 356 -4.01 19.33 -17.22
N ALA A 357 -4.03 19.81 -18.47
CA ALA A 357 -5.27 19.98 -19.23
C ALA A 357 -5.93 18.62 -19.54
N PHE A 358 -5.15 17.57 -19.85
CA PHE A 358 -5.66 16.21 -19.96
C PHE A 358 -6.27 15.75 -18.63
N VAL A 359 -5.61 15.97 -17.50
CA VAL A 359 -6.15 15.61 -16.17
C VAL A 359 -7.47 16.32 -15.90
N ALA A 360 -7.58 17.62 -16.23
CA ALA A 360 -8.83 18.37 -16.09
C ALA A 360 -9.95 17.81 -17.00
N ALA A 361 -9.65 17.55 -18.27
CA ALA A 361 -10.60 16.98 -19.22
C ALA A 361 -11.03 15.55 -18.81
N PHE A 362 -10.09 14.76 -18.30
CA PHE A 362 -10.32 13.44 -17.75
C PHE A 362 -11.29 13.50 -16.57
N LEU A 363 -11.02 14.35 -15.57
CA LEU A 363 -11.89 14.49 -14.38
C LEU A 363 -13.28 15.06 -14.71
N ALA A 364 -13.41 15.80 -15.81
CA ALA A 364 -14.68 16.36 -16.28
C ALA A 364 -15.49 15.41 -17.17
N SER A 365 -14.93 14.25 -17.55
CA SER A 365 -15.65 13.27 -18.37
C SER A 365 -16.62 12.43 -17.55
N ASP A 366 -17.56 11.77 -18.22
CA ASP A 366 -18.51 10.83 -17.61
C ASP A 366 -18.56 9.53 -18.43
N PRO A 367 -17.63 8.59 -18.20
CA PRO A 367 -17.63 7.31 -18.89
C PRO A 367 -18.58 6.28 -18.23
N GLY A 368 -19.39 6.68 -17.25
CA GLY A 368 -20.30 5.78 -16.52
C GLY A 368 -19.62 4.90 -15.47
N PHE A 369 -18.40 5.23 -15.05
CA PHE A 369 -17.69 4.59 -13.94
C PHE A 369 -16.82 5.59 -13.16
N PRO A 370 -16.46 5.32 -11.90
CA PRO A 370 -15.61 6.22 -11.12
C PRO A 370 -14.24 6.39 -11.74
N LEU A 371 -13.76 7.64 -11.70
CA LEU A 371 -12.46 8.03 -12.22
C LEU A 371 -11.44 8.07 -11.08
N ALA A 372 -11.56 9.01 -10.15
CA ALA A 372 -10.57 9.18 -9.10
C ALA A 372 -10.61 8.04 -8.06
N ALA A 373 -9.46 7.74 -7.45
CA ALA A 373 -9.34 6.65 -6.47
C ALA A 373 -10.17 6.92 -5.21
N GLU A 374 -10.27 8.19 -4.81
CA GLU A 374 -11.09 8.67 -3.71
C GLU A 374 -12.61 8.59 -3.96
N ASP A 375 -13.05 8.45 -5.21
CA ASP A 375 -14.47 8.30 -5.58
C ASP A 375 -14.86 6.81 -5.70
N SER A 376 -13.89 5.92 -5.44
CA SER A 376 -13.99 4.50 -5.67
C SER A 376 -14.02 3.74 -4.35
N TYR A 377 -15.11 3.01 -4.10
CA TYR A 377 -15.35 2.30 -2.85
C TYR A 377 -15.91 0.91 -3.12
N GLU A 378 -15.81 0.02 -2.12
CA GLU A 378 -16.28 -1.37 -2.20
C GLU A 378 -15.75 -2.08 -3.46
N ARG A 379 -16.65 -2.42 -4.41
CA ARG A 379 -16.33 -3.13 -5.65
C ARG A 379 -16.18 -2.21 -6.86
N LEU A 380 -16.27 -0.90 -6.69
CA LEU A 380 -16.05 0.02 -7.79
C LEU A 380 -14.55 0.07 -8.12
N GLY A 381 -14.18 -0.01 -9.40
CA GLY A 381 -12.82 0.26 -9.85
C GLY A 381 -12.52 1.76 -9.96
N TYR A 382 -11.32 2.12 -10.39
CA TYR A 382 -10.92 3.52 -10.65
C TYR A 382 -9.87 3.65 -11.76
N SER A 383 -9.67 4.89 -12.20
CA SER A 383 -8.69 5.32 -13.20
C SER A 383 -8.05 6.62 -12.71
N ALA A 384 -6.86 6.56 -12.12
CA ALA A 384 -6.26 7.69 -11.41
C ALA A 384 -4.96 8.18 -12.09
N PRO A 385 -4.97 9.35 -12.75
CA PRO A 385 -3.75 10.06 -13.09
C PRO A 385 -3.07 10.51 -11.79
N TYR A 386 -1.85 10.06 -11.54
CA TYR A 386 -1.24 10.22 -10.22
C TYR A 386 0.12 10.92 -10.27
N ARG A 387 0.95 10.62 -11.28
CA ARG A 387 2.33 11.10 -11.34
C ARG A 387 2.65 11.71 -12.70
N ILE A 388 3.22 12.91 -12.71
CA ILE A 388 3.82 13.52 -13.91
C ILE A 388 5.32 13.64 -13.67
N ARG A 389 6.12 13.05 -14.57
CA ARG A 389 7.58 13.01 -14.47
C ARG A 389 8.24 13.43 -15.78
N PRO A 390 9.50 13.89 -15.78
CA PRO A 390 10.23 14.17 -17.01
C PRO A 390 10.30 12.93 -17.91
N ASP A 391 10.14 13.12 -19.22
CA ASP A 391 10.40 12.08 -20.22
C ASP A 391 11.88 12.13 -20.63
N ALA A 392 12.68 11.27 -20.02
CA ALA A 392 14.12 11.20 -20.26
C ALA A 392 14.49 10.67 -21.66
N GLU A 393 13.57 10.00 -22.35
CA GLU A 393 13.81 9.41 -23.67
C GLU A 393 13.45 10.38 -24.80
N SER A 394 12.28 11.03 -24.68
CA SER A 394 11.66 11.80 -25.76
C SER A 394 11.76 13.32 -25.59
N GLY A 395 12.09 13.81 -24.39
CA GLY A 395 11.80 15.19 -23.98
C GLY A 395 10.33 15.37 -23.62
N GLY A 396 9.98 16.44 -22.90
CA GLY A 396 8.63 16.61 -22.35
C GLY A 396 8.37 15.90 -21.02
N VAL A 397 7.14 15.45 -20.83
CA VAL A 397 6.70 14.79 -19.59
C VAL A 397 5.89 13.52 -19.87
N VAL A 398 5.94 12.58 -18.94
CA VAL A 398 5.09 11.39 -18.91
C VAL A 398 4.07 11.52 -17.78
N LEU A 399 2.79 11.39 -18.10
CA LEU A 399 1.70 11.24 -17.12
C LEU A 399 1.38 9.76 -16.94
N ASP A 400 1.56 9.26 -15.73
CA ASP A 400 1.24 7.89 -15.34
C ASP A 400 -0.20 7.81 -14.78
N VAL A 401 -0.96 6.81 -15.24
CA VAL A 401 -2.36 6.56 -14.86
C VAL A 401 -2.55 5.13 -14.39
N ARG A 402 -3.01 4.94 -13.14
CA ARG A 402 -3.40 3.63 -12.59
C ARG A 402 -4.80 3.26 -13.06
N LEU A 403 -4.99 2.06 -13.59
CA LEU A 403 -6.29 1.51 -13.98
C LEU A 403 -6.59 0.28 -13.15
N ARG A 404 -7.72 0.25 -12.46
CA ARG A 404 -8.10 -0.83 -11.54
C ARG A 404 -9.56 -1.21 -11.69
N ASP A 405 -9.87 -2.49 -11.82
CA ASP A 405 -11.25 -2.99 -11.74
C ASP A 405 -11.30 -4.48 -11.38
N PHE A 406 -12.31 -4.91 -10.62
CA PHE A 406 -12.50 -6.34 -10.31
C PHE A 406 -12.95 -7.14 -11.54
N ASP A 407 -13.63 -6.46 -12.46
CA ASP A 407 -14.15 -7.02 -13.70
C ASP A 407 -13.18 -6.72 -14.86
N PRO A 408 -12.64 -7.75 -15.56
CA PRO A 408 -11.70 -7.54 -16.65
C PRO A 408 -12.32 -6.74 -17.81
N ASP A 409 -13.62 -6.88 -18.10
CA ASP A 409 -14.26 -6.13 -19.18
C ASP A 409 -14.36 -4.63 -18.85
N LYS A 410 -14.53 -4.31 -17.56
CA LYS A 410 -14.50 -2.93 -17.07
C LYS A 410 -13.08 -2.36 -17.04
N LEU A 411 -12.06 -3.17 -16.75
CA LEU A 411 -10.68 -2.74 -16.92
C LEU A 411 -10.41 -2.36 -18.38
N GLU A 412 -10.86 -3.16 -19.33
CA GLU A 412 -10.76 -2.82 -20.76
C GLU A 412 -11.55 -1.55 -21.13
N ALA A 413 -12.72 -1.33 -20.53
CA ALA A 413 -13.47 -0.08 -20.72
C ALA A 413 -12.69 1.15 -20.23
N ARG A 414 -11.97 1.04 -19.12
CA ARG A 414 -11.11 2.09 -18.58
C ARG A 414 -9.93 2.40 -19.51
N LYS A 415 -9.27 1.37 -20.05
CA LYS A 415 -8.20 1.52 -21.05
C LYS A 415 -8.70 2.26 -22.29
N ARG A 416 -9.87 1.88 -22.82
CA ARG A 416 -10.50 2.55 -23.97
C ARG A 416 -10.83 4.02 -23.68
N HIS A 417 -11.32 4.33 -22.48
CA HIS A 417 -11.61 5.72 -22.10
C HIS A 417 -10.35 6.60 -22.11
N VAL A 418 -9.24 6.14 -21.52
CA VAL A 418 -7.97 6.86 -21.56
C VAL A 418 -7.48 7.04 -23.00
N ALA A 419 -7.51 5.98 -23.81
CA ALA A 419 -7.11 6.04 -25.21
C ALA A 419 -7.94 7.05 -26.02
N ALA A 420 -9.27 7.06 -25.84
CA ALA A 420 -10.17 7.96 -26.54
C ALA A 420 -9.93 9.44 -26.22
N LEU A 421 -9.54 9.77 -24.97
CA LEU A 421 -9.16 11.14 -24.61
C LEU A 421 -7.84 11.56 -25.27
N VAL A 422 -6.89 10.63 -25.44
CA VAL A 422 -5.60 10.90 -26.10
C VAL A 422 -5.76 11.03 -27.62
N GLU A 423 -6.69 10.32 -28.27
CA GLU A 423 -6.96 10.46 -29.71
C GLU A 423 -7.28 11.91 -30.12
N GLY A 424 -7.81 12.71 -29.19
CA GLY A 424 -8.08 14.14 -29.39
C GLY A 424 -6.86 15.06 -29.26
N MET A 425 -5.67 14.54 -28.92
CA MET A 425 -4.47 15.32 -28.59
C MET A 425 -3.32 15.03 -29.55
N PRO A 426 -3.09 15.89 -30.57
CA PRO A 426 -2.03 15.69 -31.55
C PRO A 426 -0.65 15.61 -30.91
N GLY A 427 0.12 14.56 -31.26
CA GLY A 427 1.50 14.39 -30.81
C GLY A 427 1.67 13.73 -29.44
N VAL A 428 0.57 13.46 -28.72
CA VAL A 428 0.63 12.74 -27.44
C VAL A 428 0.72 11.24 -27.69
N GLY A 429 1.75 10.60 -27.13
CA GLY A 429 1.93 9.15 -27.18
C GLY A 429 1.18 8.45 -26.04
N ILE A 430 0.80 7.19 -26.25
CA ILE A 430 0.18 6.36 -25.21
C ILE A 430 0.75 4.94 -25.24
N ASN A 431 1.11 4.44 -24.07
CA ASN A 431 1.43 3.03 -23.85
C ASN A 431 0.54 2.50 -22.72
N ILE A 432 -0.15 1.38 -22.93
CA ILE A 432 -0.98 0.73 -21.91
C ILE A 432 -0.51 -0.71 -21.73
N VAL A 433 -0.23 -1.10 -20.50
CA VAL A 433 0.21 -2.46 -20.13
C VAL A 433 -0.66 -3.05 -19.02
N ASP A 434 -0.84 -4.36 -19.04
CA ASP A 434 -1.41 -5.10 -17.91
C ASP A 434 -0.35 -5.32 -16.82
N GLN A 435 -0.78 -5.28 -15.56
CA GLN A 435 0.09 -5.44 -14.39
C GLN A 435 -0.18 -6.77 -13.67
N TYR A 436 -1.42 -7.03 -13.28
CA TYR A 436 -1.83 -8.26 -12.60
C TYR A 436 -3.33 -8.53 -12.78
N VAL A 437 -3.75 -9.75 -12.49
CA VAL A 437 -5.13 -10.21 -12.63
C VAL A 437 -5.77 -10.52 -11.29
N ASN A 438 -7.09 -10.64 -11.28
CA ASN A 438 -7.87 -10.99 -10.10
C ASN A 438 -7.71 -12.49 -9.77
N MET A 439 -7.29 -12.81 -8.53
CA MET A 439 -7.12 -14.18 -8.03
C MET A 439 -8.45 -14.93 -7.81
N GLY A 440 -9.57 -14.21 -7.68
CA GLY A 440 -10.86 -14.77 -7.26
C GLY A 440 -11.36 -15.95 -8.09
N PRO A 441 -11.37 -15.86 -9.43
CA PRO A 441 -11.72 -16.99 -10.28
C PRO A 441 -10.83 -18.22 -10.04
N ARG A 442 -9.55 -18.03 -9.68
CA ARG A 442 -8.55 -19.08 -9.46
C ARG A 442 -8.64 -19.72 -8.07
N LEU A 443 -9.29 -19.06 -7.12
CA LEU A 443 -9.51 -19.56 -5.74
C LEU A 443 -10.93 -20.06 -5.50
N ALA A 444 -11.79 -20.04 -6.53
CA ALA A 444 -13.22 -20.36 -6.40
C ALA A 444 -13.47 -21.80 -5.92
N ASP A 445 -12.57 -22.74 -6.19
CA ASP A 445 -12.63 -24.15 -5.77
C ASP A 445 -11.88 -24.43 -4.46
N ARG A 446 -11.38 -23.39 -3.79
CA ARG A 446 -10.63 -23.48 -2.52
C ARG A 446 -11.33 -22.76 -1.35
N PRO A 447 -12.63 -23.04 -1.08
CA PRO A 447 -13.38 -22.34 -0.04
C PRO A 447 -12.81 -22.58 1.36
N GLU A 448 -12.03 -23.64 1.57
CA GLU A 448 -11.44 -23.98 2.86
C GLU A 448 -10.52 -22.88 3.40
N LEU A 449 -9.88 -22.06 2.54
CA LEU A 449 -9.05 -20.95 2.97
C LEU A 449 -9.88 -19.89 3.74
N VAL A 450 -11.06 -19.59 3.23
CA VAL A 450 -11.98 -18.66 3.92
C VAL A 450 -12.55 -19.32 5.18
N ASP A 451 -12.97 -20.59 5.07
CA ASP A 451 -13.59 -21.31 6.19
C ASP A 451 -12.65 -21.45 7.37
N TRP A 452 -11.36 -21.73 7.13
CA TRP A 452 -10.34 -21.82 8.19
C TRP A 452 -10.15 -20.50 8.92
N ALA A 453 -10.00 -19.40 8.18
CA ALA A 453 -9.84 -18.05 8.73
C ALA A 453 -11.08 -17.62 9.56
N VAL A 454 -12.28 -17.88 9.04
CA VAL A 454 -13.56 -17.59 9.70
C VAL A 454 -13.76 -18.44 10.96
N ALA A 455 -13.45 -19.73 10.90
CA ALA A 455 -13.58 -20.62 12.05
C ALA A 455 -12.58 -20.24 13.16
N ALA A 456 -11.36 -19.86 12.79
CA ALA A 456 -10.36 -19.34 13.72
C ALA A 456 -10.84 -18.05 14.40
N ALA A 457 -11.43 -17.13 13.65
CA ALA A 457 -11.98 -15.89 14.18
C ALA A 457 -13.08 -16.15 15.22
N ALA A 458 -13.99 -17.08 14.91
CA ALA A 458 -15.06 -17.50 15.81
C ALA A 458 -14.55 -18.17 17.11
N GLN A 459 -13.41 -18.88 17.05
CA GLN A 459 -12.79 -19.49 18.24
C GLN A 459 -12.26 -18.46 19.23
N VAL A 460 -11.74 -17.34 18.74
CA VAL A 460 -11.15 -16.28 19.57
C VAL A 460 -12.12 -15.14 19.86
N GLY A 461 -13.31 -15.16 19.26
CA GLY A 461 -14.36 -14.16 19.46
C GLY A 461 -14.06 -12.84 18.76
N VAL A 462 -13.42 -12.88 17.60
CA VAL A 462 -13.32 -11.72 16.68
C VAL A 462 -14.28 -11.92 15.52
N THR A 463 -14.70 -10.81 14.90
CA THR A 463 -15.57 -10.84 13.72
C THR A 463 -14.70 -10.89 12.47
N PRO A 464 -14.74 -11.99 11.69
CA PRO A 464 -13.99 -12.05 10.44
C PRO A 464 -14.61 -11.12 9.41
N ARG A 465 -13.77 -10.51 8.59
CA ARG A 465 -14.17 -9.61 7.51
C ARG A 465 -13.85 -10.27 6.17
N ARG A 466 -14.85 -10.45 5.30
CA ARG A 466 -14.60 -10.96 3.93
C ARG A 466 -14.80 -9.82 2.96
N PHE A 467 -13.68 -9.22 2.54
CA PHE A 467 -13.70 -8.14 1.56
C PHE A 467 -12.76 -8.47 0.41
N PRO A 468 -13.08 -8.05 -0.81
CA PRO A 468 -12.10 -8.06 -1.89
C PRO A 468 -11.05 -6.98 -1.62
N ILE A 469 -9.78 -7.27 -1.85
CA ILE A 469 -8.71 -6.28 -1.67
C ILE A 469 -8.65 -5.36 -2.88
N ARG A 470 -8.51 -4.06 -2.62
CA ARG A 470 -8.50 -3.01 -3.65
C ARG A 470 -7.07 -2.70 -4.13
N GLY A 471 -6.28 -3.75 -4.31
CA GLY A 471 -4.87 -3.73 -4.72
C GLY A 471 -4.50 -5.04 -5.43
N GLY A 472 -3.21 -5.33 -5.52
CA GLY A 472 -2.67 -6.65 -5.88
C GLY A 472 -2.17 -7.35 -4.61
N THR A 473 -1.79 -8.63 -4.71
CA THR A 473 -1.15 -9.36 -3.59
C THR A 473 0.05 -10.20 -4.03
N GLY A 474 0.46 -10.08 -5.31
CA GLY A 474 1.61 -10.80 -5.86
C GLY A 474 1.54 -12.33 -5.79
N VAL A 475 0.33 -12.93 -5.77
CA VAL A 475 0.16 -14.38 -5.58
C VAL A 475 0.14 -15.21 -6.87
N ASP A 476 0.07 -14.58 -8.05
CA ASP A 476 -0.10 -15.28 -9.33
C ASP A 476 0.89 -16.44 -9.55
N PRO A 477 2.22 -16.29 -9.28
CA PRO A 477 3.15 -17.39 -9.46
C PRO A 477 2.84 -18.61 -8.58
N PHE A 478 2.32 -18.42 -7.37
CA PHE A 478 1.94 -19.52 -6.48
C PHE A 478 0.73 -20.28 -7.03
N LEU A 479 -0.25 -19.54 -7.54
CA LEU A 479 -1.44 -20.13 -8.14
C LEU A 479 -1.09 -20.92 -9.41
N ASP A 480 -0.08 -20.49 -10.18
CA ASP A 480 0.42 -21.21 -11.36
C ASP A 480 1.03 -22.57 -10.99
N GLU A 481 1.67 -22.64 -9.83
CA GLU A 481 2.28 -23.85 -9.27
C GLU A 481 1.29 -24.70 -8.45
N GLY A 482 -0.01 -24.35 -8.48
CA GLY A 482 -1.07 -25.08 -7.79
C GLY A 482 -1.05 -24.91 -6.26
N VAL A 483 -0.43 -23.84 -5.77
CA VAL A 483 -0.43 -23.41 -4.37
C VAL A 483 -1.51 -22.34 -4.21
N ALA A 484 -2.63 -22.69 -3.56
CA ALA A 484 -3.70 -21.73 -3.33
C ALA A 484 -3.33 -20.78 -2.19
N VAL A 485 -3.25 -19.49 -2.47
CA VAL A 485 -2.85 -18.46 -1.50
C VAL A 485 -3.94 -17.40 -1.39
N ALA A 486 -4.55 -17.28 -0.20
CA ALA A 486 -5.44 -16.17 0.14
C ALA A 486 -4.67 -15.07 0.89
N ASN A 487 -5.26 -13.89 1.11
CA ASN A 487 -4.64 -12.85 1.93
C ASN A 487 -5.36 -12.72 3.29
N LEU A 488 -4.61 -12.42 4.34
CA LEU A 488 -5.11 -12.17 5.69
C LEU A 488 -4.73 -10.76 6.14
N GLY A 489 -5.68 -10.08 6.79
CA GLY A 489 -5.46 -8.79 7.41
C GLY A 489 -4.37 -8.76 8.46
N THR A 490 -3.74 -7.60 8.62
CA THR A 490 -2.78 -7.32 9.71
C THR A 490 -3.33 -6.33 10.75
N GLY A 491 -4.33 -5.51 10.40
CA GLY A 491 -5.07 -4.68 11.35
C GLY A 491 -4.42 -3.33 11.64
N TYR A 492 -4.23 -2.51 10.61
CA TYR A 492 -3.68 -1.16 10.71
C TYR A 492 -4.46 -0.17 9.84
N PHE A 493 -4.11 1.10 9.97
CA PHE A 493 -4.70 2.21 9.23
C PHE A 493 -3.64 2.96 8.44
N ALA A 494 -4.02 3.48 7.27
CA ALA A 494 -3.21 4.30 6.37
C ALA A 494 -1.90 3.66 5.88
N PRO A 495 -1.97 2.57 5.08
CA PRO A 495 -0.78 2.00 4.45
C PRO A 495 0.00 3.02 3.65
N GLU A 496 1.33 2.86 3.69
CA GLU A 496 2.29 3.64 2.91
C GLU A 496 2.19 5.15 3.18
N SER A 497 1.66 5.53 4.34
CA SER A 497 1.49 6.92 4.74
C SER A 497 2.12 7.24 6.08
N GLU A 498 2.53 8.50 6.23
CA GLU A 498 2.91 9.11 7.50
C GLU A 498 1.85 8.99 8.62
N LYS A 499 0.62 8.62 8.25
CA LYS A 499 -0.51 8.42 9.15
C LYS A 499 -0.61 7.00 9.71
N GLU A 500 0.30 6.09 9.34
CA GLU A 500 0.28 4.69 9.77
C GLU A 500 0.04 4.56 11.28
N LEU A 501 -0.89 3.67 11.65
CA LEU A 501 -1.14 3.31 13.06
C LEU A 501 -1.75 1.92 13.19
N THR A 502 -1.53 1.30 14.35
CA THR A 502 -2.25 0.11 14.82
C THR A 502 -2.45 0.24 16.34
N SER A 503 -2.73 -0.85 17.06
CA SER A 503 -2.74 -0.84 18.53
C SER A 503 -2.14 -2.10 19.13
N VAL A 504 -1.72 -2.00 20.39
CA VAL A 504 -1.21 -3.13 21.17
C VAL A 504 -2.26 -4.25 21.26
N GLN A 505 -3.51 -3.90 21.47
CA GLN A 505 -4.63 -4.84 21.60
C GLN A 505 -4.97 -5.49 20.25
N MET A 506 -4.88 -4.73 19.15
CA MET A 506 -5.10 -5.26 17.81
C MET A 506 -4.05 -6.34 17.49
N MET A 507 -2.77 -6.03 17.75
CA MET A 507 -1.69 -6.99 17.55
C MET A 507 -1.84 -8.25 18.39
N ALA A 508 -2.21 -8.11 19.67
CA ALA A 508 -2.48 -9.26 20.54
C ALA A 508 -3.58 -10.17 19.98
N ARG A 509 -4.66 -9.57 19.46
CA ARG A 509 -5.80 -10.31 18.90
C ARG A 509 -5.46 -10.97 17.57
N HIS A 510 -4.64 -10.36 16.72
CA HIS A 510 -4.12 -10.98 15.50
C HIS A 510 -3.25 -12.19 15.80
N ALA A 511 -2.31 -12.08 16.74
CA ALA A 511 -1.50 -13.22 17.16
C ALA A 511 -2.36 -14.38 17.71
N GLN A 512 -3.40 -14.07 18.48
CA GLN A 512 -4.37 -15.07 18.94
C GLN A 512 -5.14 -15.72 17.79
N TRP A 513 -5.57 -14.93 16.81
CA TRP A 513 -6.30 -15.41 15.64
C TRP A 513 -5.45 -16.30 14.73
N LEU A 514 -4.21 -15.92 14.43
CA LEU A 514 -3.29 -16.77 13.66
C LEU A 514 -2.95 -18.07 14.40
N THR A 515 -2.83 -18.02 15.73
CA THR A 515 -2.64 -19.24 16.54
C THR A 515 -3.85 -20.16 16.43
N ALA A 516 -5.06 -19.61 16.45
CA ALA A 516 -6.29 -20.37 16.24
C ALA A 516 -6.40 -20.92 14.80
N LEU A 517 -5.92 -20.18 13.81
CA LEU A 517 -5.90 -20.59 12.40
C LEU A 517 -5.04 -21.83 12.23
N VAL A 518 -3.77 -21.80 12.64
CA VAL A 518 -2.87 -22.95 12.46
C VAL A 518 -3.35 -24.17 13.24
N ALA A 519 -3.93 -23.96 14.43
CA ALA A 519 -4.52 -25.03 15.22
C ALA A 519 -5.75 -25.64 14.56
N HIS A 520 -6.61 -24.80 13.96
CA HIS A 520 -7.79 -25.26 13.25
C HIS A 520 -7.42 -26.05 11.98
N VAL A 521 -6.47 -25.53 11.20
CA VAL A 521 -5.94 -26.23 10.01
C VAL A 521 -5.40 -27.62 10.38
N ALA A 522 -4.66 -27.73 11.49
CA ALA A 522 -4.17 -29.02 11.98
C ALA A 522 -5.28 -30.02 12.34
N GLU A 523 -6.45 -29.55 12.79
CA GLU A 523 -7.58 -30.40 13.17
C GLU A 523 -8.43 -30.82 11.97
N THR A 524 -8.47 -30.02 10.90
CA THR A 524 -9.38 -30.22 9.76
C THR A 524 -8.71 -30.74 8.49
N SER A 525 -7.41 -30.50 8.32
CA SER A 525 -6.68 -30.99 7.16
C SER A 525 -6.44 -32.49 7.28
N ARG A 526 -6.91 -33.25 6.28
CA ARG A 526 -6.64 -34.70 6.21
C ARG A 526 -5.28 -34.94 5.56
N PRO A 527 -4.55 -36.00 5.97
CA PRO A 527 -3.37 -36.45 5.25
C PRO A 527 -3.73 -36.72 3.78
N THR A 528 -2.85 -36.34 2.85
CA THR A 528 -2.95 -36.80 1.46
C THR A 528 -2.75 -38.31 1.44
N ALA A 529 -3.74 -39.04 0.92
CA ALA A 529 -3.75 -40.50 0.83
C ALA A 529 -2.68 -41.05 -0.11
#